data_AF-G3IAR1-F1
#
_entry.id   AF-G3IAR1-F1
#
_cell.length_a   1.000
_cell.length_b   1.000
_cell.length_c   1.000
_cell.angle_alpha   90.00
_cell.angle_beta   90.00
_cell.angle_gamma   90.00
#
_symmetry.space_group_name_H-M   'P 1'
#
loop_
_entity.id
_entity.type
_entity.pdbx_description
1 polymer ?
#
loop_
_entity_poly.entity_id
_entity_poly.type
_entity_poly.pdbx_seq_one_letter_code
_entity_poly.pdbx_strand_id
1 'polypeptide(L)'
;MKIFSLSNRLFGFYKGIIPPILAETPKRAVKFSTFEQYKKLLGYVSLSPGLTFAIAGLGSGLTEAVVVNPFEVVKVGLQVNQHTFTEQPSTFAYARQIIKKEGWGLQGLNKGFTATLGRHGIFNMAYFGFYHNVKNIIPACKVTI
;
A
#
# COMPACT_ATOMS: atom_id res chain seq x y z
N MET A 1 -35.50 15.48 -11.00
CA MET A 1 -35.10 14.78 -9.76
C MET A 1 -35.19 13.29 -10.03
N LYS A 2 -34.10 12.67 -10.53
CA LYS A 2 -34.11 11.26 -10.98
C LYS A 2 -34.08 10.35 -9.75
N ILE A 3 -35.15 9.58 -9.59
CA ILE A 3 -35.29 8.51 -8.62
C ILE A 3 -34.12 7.54 -8.83
N PHE A 4 -33.27 7.50 -7.81
CA PHE A 4 -32.03 6.77 -7.73
C PHE A 4 -32.35 5.28 -7.60
N SER A 5 -32.16 4.51 -8.68
CA SER A 5 -32.33 3.05 -8.70
C SER A 5 -31.45 2.40 -7.64
N LEU A 6 -32.07 1.85 -6.59
CA LEU A 6 -31.42 1.20 -5.44
C LEU A 6 -30.47 0.04 -5.83
N SER A 7 -30.77 -0.65 -6.94
CA SER A 7 -29.98 -1.81 -7.41
C SER A 7 -28.54 -1.43 -7.80
N ASN A 8 -28.35 -0.28 -8.45
CA ASN A 8 -27.02 0.20 -8.84
C ASN A 8 -26.20 0.78 -7.66
N ARG A 9 -26.83 1.00 -6.50
CA ARG A 9 -26.18 1.57 -5.30
C ARG A 9 -25.26 0.57 -4.61
N LEU A 10 -25.67 -0.70 -4.55
CA LEU A 10 -24.93 -1.75 -3.84
C LEU A 10 -23.67 -2.17 -4.59
N PHE A 11 -23.73 -2.30 -5.92
CA PHE A 11 -22.55 -2.59 -6.75
C PHE A 11 -21.58 -1.41 -6.80
N GLY A 12 -22.06 -0.19 -6.56
CA GLY A 12 -21.27 1.04 -6.38
C GLY A 12 -20.10 0.90 -5.39
N PHE A 13 -20.29 0.19 -4.28
CA PHE A 13 -19.30 0.05 -3.22
C PHE A 13 -18.10 -0.84 -3.59
N TYR A 14 -18.28 -1.78 -4.52
CA TYR A 14 -17.22 -2.70 -4.95
C TYR A 14 -16.34 -2.13 -6.07
N LYS A 15 -16.62 -0.90 -6.50
CA LYS A 15 -15.91 -0.21 -7.57
C LYS A 15 -14.44 0.03 -7.19
N GLY A 16 -13.55 -0.45 -8.05
CA GLY A 16 -12.10 -0.33 -7.85
C GLY A 16 -11.53 -1.24 -6.75
N ILE A 17 -12.23 -2.32 -6.35
CA ILE A 17 -11.74 -3.27 -5.35
C ILE A 17 -10.66 -4.23 -5.87
N ILE A 18 -10.65 -4.49 -7.19
CA ILE A 18 -9.71 -5.41 -7.84
C ILE A 18 -8.23 -4.97 -7.67
N PRO A 19 -7.83 -3.70 -7.95
CA PRO A 19 -6.43 -3.30 -7.77
C PRO A 19 -5.90 -3.52 -6.33
N PRO A 20 -6.63 -3.13 -5.26
CA PRO A 20 -6.27 -3.48 -3.88
C PRO A 20 -6.08 -4.99 -3.65
N ILE A 21 -7.04 -5.81 -4.09
CA ILE A 21 -6.96 -7.28 -3.90
C ILE A 21 -5.68 -7.83 -4.54
N LEU A 22 -5.34 -7.39 -5.75
CA LEU A 22 -4.13 -7.81 -6.45
C LEU A 22 -2.85 -7.33 -5.75
N ALA A 23 -2.89 -6.14 -5.13
CA ALA A 23 -1.75 -5.54 -4.46
C ALA A 23 -1.49 -6.12 -3.06
N GLU A 24 -2.50 -6.65 -2.37
CA GLU A 24 -2.40 -7.04 -0.96
C GLU A 24 -1.34 -8.11 -0.67
N THR A 25 -1.21 -9.12 -1.53
CA THR A 25 -0.22 -10.19 -1.36
C THR A 25 1.20 -9.73 -1.69
N PRO A 26 1.47 -9.12 -2.86
CA PRO A 26 2.79 -8.55 -3.17
C PRO A 26 3.26 -7.53 -2.13
N LYS A 27 2.34 -6.67 -1.66
CA LYS A 27 2.61 -5.67 -0.63
C LYS A 27 3.20 -6.29 0.64
N ARG A 28 2.53 -7.31 1.19
CA ARG A 28 2.99 -7.99 2.40
C ARG A 28 4.30 -8.75 2.17
N ALA A 29 4.42 -9.44 1.03
CA ALA A 29 5.61 -10.20 0.70
C ALA A 29 6.86 -9.30 0.63
N VAL A 30 6.76 -8.17 -0.07
CA VAL A 30 7.84 -7.18 -0.19
C VAL A 30 8.17 -6.61 1.18
N LYS A 31 7.16 -6.13 1.93
CA LYS A 31 7.35 -5.54 3.26
C LYS A 31 8.15 -6.43 4.19
N PHE A 32 7.75 -7.70 4.37
CA PHE A 32 8.44 -8.59 5.31
C PHE A 32 9.80 -9.06 4.79
N SER A 33 9.93 -9.31 3.49
CA SER A 33 11.20 -9.71 2.88
C SER A 33 12.26 -8.62 3.01
N THR A 34 11.91 -7.37 2.66
CA THR A 34 12.85 -6.25 2.71
C THR A 34 13.14 -5.81 4.13
N PHE A 35 12.16 -5.89 5.05
CA PHE A 35 12.39 -5.62 6.47
C PHE A 35 13.47 -6.53 7.05
N GLU A 36 13.43 -7.84 6.78
CA GLU A 36 14.44 -8.78 7.25
C GLU A 36 15.83 -8.49 6.65
N GLN A 37 15.88 -8.10 5.38
CA GLN A 37 17.14 -7.71 4.72
C GLN A 37 17.73 -6.43 5.33
N TYR A 38 16.92 -5.39 5.52
CA TYR A 38 17.37 -4.13 6.11
C TYR A 38 17.78 -4.30 7.56
N LYS A 39 17.08 -5.11 8.34
CA LYS A 39 17.47 -5.45 9.72
C LYS A 39 18.84 -6.14 9.76
N LYS A 40 19.10 -7.11 8.87
CA LYS A 40 20.41 -7.77 8.77
C LYS A 40 21.52 -6.78 8.39
N LEU A 41 21.25 -5.90 7.42
CA LEU A 41 22.20 -4.88 6.98
C LEU A 41 22.55 -3.90 8.13
N LEU A 42 21.55 -3.42 8.86
CA LEU A 42 21.75 -2.49 9.98
C LEU A 42 22.40 -3.15 11.21
N GLY A 43 22.34 -4.47 11.31
CA GLY A 43 23.06 -5.24 12.33
C GLY A 43 24.57 -5.02 12.30
N TYR A 44 25.15 -4.69 11.15
CA TYR A 44 26.57 -4.37 11.01
C TYR A 44 26.94 -2.97 11.53
N VAL A 45 25.96 -2.08 11.72
CA VAL A 45 26.17 -0.65 12.07
C VAL A 45 26.09 -0.40 13.59
N SER A 46 25.79 -1.42 14.40
CA SER A 46 25.73 -1.34 15.87
C SER A 46 24.83 -0.21 16.40
N LEU A 47 23.63 -0.06 15.84
CA LEU A 47 22.63 0.91 16.31
C LEU A 47 21.82 0.35 17.49
N SER A 48 21.12 1.23 18.22
CA SER A 48 20.16 0.77 19.25
C SER A 48 19.07 -0.11 18.62
N PRO A 49 18.55 -1.12 19.32
CA PRO A 49 17.54 -2.03 18.76
C PRO A 49 16.31 -1.28 18.23
N GLY A 50 15.78 -0.32 19.01
CA GLY A 50 14.63 0.48 18.61
C GLY A 50 14.85 1.29 17.32
N LEU A 51 16.02 1.90 17.17
CA LEU A 51 16.37 2.66 15.97
C LEU A 51 16.62 1.74 14.76
N THR A 52 17.22 0.57 14.99
CA THR A 52 17.41 -0.47 13.96
C THR A 52 16.07 -0.90 13.36
N PHE A 53 15.08 -1.21 14.19
CA PHE A 53 13.75 -1.62 13.72
C PHE A 53 12.98 -0.47 13.06
N ALA A 54 13.15 0.76 13.54
CA ALA A 54 12.53 1.94 12.92
C ALA A 54 13.09 2.20 11.52
N ILE A 55 14.42 2.21 11.35
CA ILE A 55 15.07 2.45 10.04
C ILE A 55 14.81 1.28 9.09
N ALA A 56 14.87 0.03 9.56
CA ALA A 56 14.48 -1.13 8.76
C ALA A 56 13.00 -1.04 8.33
N GLY A 57 12.13 -0.58 9.23
CA GLY A 57 10.72 -0.31 8.95
C GLY A 57 10.54 0.76 7.88
N LEU A 58 11.27 1.87 7.99
CA LEU A 58 11.26 2.95 6.99
C LEU A 58 11.67 2.42 5.61
N GLY A 59 12.82 1.73 5.52
CA GLY A 59 13.30 1.14 4.28
C GLY A 59 12.28 0.19 3.67
N SER A 60 11.71 -0.71 4.47
CA SER A 60 10.71 -1.67 4.00
C SER A 60 9.44 -0.97 3.46
N GLY A 61 9.00 0.10 4.11
CA GLY A 61 7.85 0.89 3.67
C GLY A 61 8.10 1.68 2.40
N LEU A 62 9.32 2.16 2.18
CA LEU A 62 9.70 2.79 0.92
C LEU A 62 9.71 1.78 -0.23
N THR A 63 10.25 0.57 -0.03
CA THR A 63 10.23 -0.47 -1.07
C THR A 63 8.81 -0.97 -1.35
N GLU A 64 8.00 -1.12 -0.30
CA GLU A 64 6.57 -1.46 -0.41
C GLU A 64 5.82 -0.44 -1.28
N ALA A 65 6.05 0.86 -1.03
CA ALA A 65 5.42 1.94 -1.78
C ALA A 65 5.71 1.87 -3.29
N VAL A 66 6.93 1.50 -3.70
CA VAL A 66 7.28 1.34 -5.13
C VAL A 66 6.39 0.33 -5.82
N VAL A 67 6.11 -0.78 -5.15
CA VAL A 67 5.30 -1.86 -5.71
C VAL A 67 3.81 -1.51 -5.69
N VAL A 68 3.35 -0.83 -4.66
CA VAL A 68 1.92 -0.55 -4.43
C VAL A 68 1.41 0.68 -5.18
N ASN A 69 2.26 1.69 -5.42
CA ASN A 69 1.88 2.95 -6.05
C ASN A 69 1.06 2.81 -7.36
N PRO A 70 1.46 1.99 -8.36
CA PRO A 70 0.67 1.84 -9.59
C PRO A 70 -0.75 1.30 -9.33
N PHE A 71 -0.93 0.44 -8.32
CA PHE A 71 -2.24 -0.10 -7.95
C PHE A 71 -3.09 0.95 -7.23
N GLU A 72 -2.48 1.78 -6.38
CA GLU A 72 -3.15 2.88 -5.68
C GLU A 72 -3.66 3.94 -6.67
N VAL A 73 -2.86 4.34 -7.66
CA VAL A 73 -3.28 5.30 -8.70
C VAL A 73 -4.50 4.79 -9.47
N VAL A 74 -4.47 3.54 -9.91
CA VAL A 74 -5.58 2.91 -10.64
C VAL A 74 -6.83 2.81 -9.76
N LYS A 75 -6.68 2.41 -8.49
CA LYS A 75 -7.78 2.34 -7.51
C LYS A 75 -8.44 3.70 -7.32
N VAL A 76 -7.66 4.73 -7.01
CA VAL A 76 -8.17 6.08 -6.73
C VAL A 76 -8.85 6.65 -7.97
N GLY A 77 -8.25 6.50 -9.15
CA GLY A 77 -8.85 6.99 -10.39
C GLY A 77 -10.18 6.30 -10.72
N LEU A 78 -10.30 4.98 -10.50
CA LEU A 78 -11.57 4.27 -10.66
C LEU A 78 -12.64 4.76 -9.66
N GLN A 79 -12.26 5.07 -8.41
CA GLN A 79 -13.19 5.50 -7.37
C GLN A 79 -13.63 6.97 -7.53
N VAL A 80 -12.76 7.85 -8.04
CA VAL A 80 -13.06 9.27 -8.27
C VAL A 80 -13.99 9.47 -9.47
N ASN A 81 -13.89 8.63 -10.50
CA ASN A 81 -14.76 8.73 -11.67
C ASN A 81 -16.21 8.40 -11.30
N GLN A 82 -17.05 9.38 -10.98
CA GLN A 82 -18.44 9.19 -10.56
C GLN A 82 -19.43 8.89 -11.70
N HIS A 83 -18.96 8.77 -12.95
CA HIS A 83 -19.81 8.43 -14.09
C HIS A 83 -20.56 7.10 -13.86
N THR A 84 -21.81 7.08 -14.35
CA THR A 84 -22.78 5.99 -14.23
C THR A 84 -22.11 4.63 -14.42
N PHE A 85 -22.47 3.66 -13.57
CA PHE A 85 -21.89 2.32 -13.48
C PHE A 85 -21.69 1.60 -14.85
N THR A 86 -22.48 2.00 -15.84
CA THR A 86 -22.50 1.47 -17.22
C THR A 86 -21.33 1.92 -18.11
N GLU A 87 -20.66 3.03 -17.82
CA GLU A 87 -19.58 3.58 -18.69
C GLU A 87 -18.18 3.41 -18.10
N GLN A 88 -18.07 2.66 -17.01
CA GLN A 88 -16.82 2.50 -16.28
C GLN A 88 -15.89 1.48 -16.97
N PRO A 89 -14.65 1.87 -17.34
CA PRO A 89 -13.68 0.93 -17.87
C PRO A 89 -13.27 -0.08 -16.78
N SER A 90 -12.94 -1.30 -17.20
CA SER A 90 -12.34 -2.29 -16.30
C SER A 90 -11.01 -1.79 -15.74
N THR A 91 -10.54 -2.38 -14.64
CA THR A 91 -9.27 -2.02 -14.00
C THR A 91 -8.10 -2.00 -14.99
N PHE A 92 -8.01 -3.02 -15.86
CA PHE A 92 -6.97 -3.11 -16.88
C PHE A 92 -7.15 -2.07 -17.99
N ALA A 93 -8.39 -1.82 -18.42
CA ALA A 93 -8.68 -0.80 -19.43
C ALA A 93 -8.32 0.60 -18.92
N TYR A 94 -8.62 0.90 -17.66
CA TYR A 94 -8.28 2.16 -17.03
C TYR A 94 -6.76 2.33 -16.85
N ALA A 95 -6.06 1.30 -16.38
CA ALA A 95 -4.60 1.31 -16.30
C ALA A 95 -3.95 1.54 -17.67
N ARG A 96 -4.44 0.86 -18.71
CA ARG A 96 -3.97 1.06 -20.10
C ARG A 96 -4.27 2.47 -20.60
N GLN A 97 -5.40 3.05 -20.23
CA GLN A 97 -5.76 4.41 -20.60
C GLN A 97 -4.80 5.44 -19.98
N ILE A 98 -4.47 5.29 -18.69
CA ILE A 98 -3.48 6.14 -18.01
C ILE A 98 -2.13 6.03 -18.73
N ILE A 99 -1.65 4.81 -18.97
CA ILE A 99 -0.35 4.58 -19.64
C ILE A 99 -0.33 5.21 -21.03
N LYS A 100 -1.42 5.11 -21.80
CA LYS A 100 -1.50 5.71 -23.14
C LYS A 100 -1.56 7.24 -23.14
N LYS A 101 -2.24 7.84 -22.16
CA LYS A 101 -2.46 9.30 -22.11
C LYS A 101 -1.32 10.05 -21.40
N GLU A 102 -0.87 9.52 -20.27
CA GLU A 102 0.02 10.20 -19.32
C GLU A 102 1.35 9.45 -19.10
N GLY A 103 1.46 8.22 -19.64
CA GLY A 103 2.68 7.42 -19.57
C GLY A 103 2.90 6.71 -18.25
N TRP A 104 4.11 6.15 -18.11
CA TRP A 104 4.58 5.43 -16.92
C TRP A 104 5.20 6.34 -15.85
N GLY A 105 5.42 7.61 -16.18
CA GLY A 105 6.14 8.55 -15.33
C GLY A 105 5.34 9.05 -14.13
N LEU A 106 5.92 10.03 -13.44
CA LEU A 106 5.34 10.68 -12.25
C LEU A 106 4.04 11.46 -12.53
N GLN A 107 3.72 11.71 -13.80
CA GLN A 107 2.48 12.38 -14.19
C GLN A 107 1.34 11.39 -14.48
N GLY A 108 1.67 10.13 -14.78
CA GLY A 108 0.71 9.07 -15.13
C GLY A 108 0.61 7.98 -14.08
N LEU A 109 1.04 6.76 -14.41
CA LEU A 109 0.87 5.59 -13.52
C LEU A 109 1.60 5.73 -12.17
N ASN A 110 2.61 6.59 -12.09
CA ASN A 110 3.32 6.89 -10.84
C ASN A 110 2.95 8.25 -10.21
N LYS A 111 1.76 8.77 -10.50
CA LYS A 111 1.27 10.01 -9.90
C LYS A 111 1.17 9.92 -8.38
N GLY A 112 1.71 10.93 -7.70
CA GLY A 112 1.70 10.99 -6.23
C GLY A 112 2.75 10.10 -5.55
N PHE A 113 3.72 9.55 -6.30
CA PHE A 113 4.72 8.62 -5.78
C PHE A 113 5.46 9.11 -4.52
N THR A 114 5.85 10.38 -4.46
CA THR A 114 6.52 10.95 -3.28
C THR A 114 5.63 10.97 -2.04
N ALA A 115 4.34 11.28 -2.20
CA ALA A 115 3.35 11.21 -1.13
C ALA A 115 3.12 9.77 -0.67
N THR A 116 3.07 8.82 -1.61
CA THR A 116 2.96 7.38 -1.33
C THR A 116 4.18 6.87 -0.54
N LEU A 117 5.39 7.24 -0.97
CA LEU A 117 6.64 6.92 -0.26
C LEU A 117 6.63 7.46 1.17
N GLY A 118 6.32 8.76 1.35
CA GLY A 118 6.27 9.37 2.67
C GLY A 118 5.27 8.69 3.59
N ARG A 119 4.05 8.44 3.09
CA ARG A 119 2.98 7.80 3.85
C ARG A 119 3.37 6.40 4.32
N HIS A 120 3.82 5.53 3.41
CA HIS A 120 4.18 4.14 3.75
C HIS A 120 5.47 4.06 4.56
N GLY A 121 6.46 4.89 4.25
CA GLY A 121 7.73 4.95 4.97
C GLY A 121 7.53 5.35 6.44
N ILE A 122 6.87 6.49 6.68
CA ILE A 122 6.64 6.99 8.04
C ILE A 122 5.75 6.02 8.83
N PHE A 123 4.69 5.50 8.20
CA PHE A 123 3.79 4.54 8.84
C PHE A 123 4.52 3.25 9.25
N ASN A 124 5.32 2.66 8.35
CA ASN A 124 6.06 1.43 8.65
C ASN A 124 7.21 1.66 9.65
N MET A 125 7.87 2.81 9.61
CA MET A 125 8.86 3.21 10.62
C MET A 125 8.25 3.22 12.02
N ALA A 126 7.12 3.92 12.18
CA ALA A 126 6.40 4.01 13.45
C ALA A 126 5.89 2.62 13.89
N TYR A 127 5.29 1.85 12.96
CA TYR A 127 4.77 0.52 13.23
C TYR A 127 5.85 -0.44 13.73
N PHE A 128 6.94 -0.62 12.98
CA PHE A 128 7.98 -1.58 13.33
C PHE A 128 8.83 -1.13 14.51
N GLY A 129 9.10 0.17 14.61
CA GLY A 129 9.76 0.77 15.77
C GLY A 129 8.95 0.53 17.04
N PHE A 130 7.68 0.89 17.06
CA PHE A 130 6.83 0.71 18.24
C PHE A 130 6.64 -0.78 18.57
N TYR A 131 6.26 -1.59 17.58
CA TYR A 131 5.97 -3.02 17.78
C TYR A 131 7.14 -3.76 18.45
N HIS A 132 8.37 -3.56 17.98
CA HIS A 132 9.53 -4.27 18.54
C HIS A 132 9.99 -3.73 19.89
N ASN A 133 9.74 -2.46 20.20
CA ASN A 133 10.01 -1.92 21.54
C ASN A 133 9.00 -2.45 22.57
N VAL A 134 7.72 -2.54 22.21
CA VAL A 134 6.65 -2.97 23.13
C VAL A 134 6.54 -4.49 23.24
N LYS A 135 6.88 -5.24 22.18
CA LYS A 135 6.83 -6.70 22.19
C LYS A 135 7.63 -7.33 23.33
N ASN A 136 8.71 -6.67 23.78
CA ASN A 136 9.55 -7.17 24.86
C ASN A 136 8.97 -6.92 26.26
N ILE A 137 7.96 -6.05 26.38
CA ILE A 137 7.31 -5.69 27.64
C ILE A 137 6.14 -6.65 27.95
N ILE A 138 5.52 -7.20 26.90
CA ILE A 138 4.36 -8.08 27.04
C ILE A 138 4.85 -9.50 27.35
N PRO A 139 4.45 -10.10 28.49
CA PRO A 139 4.81 -11.48 28.79
C PRO A 139 4.23 -12.41 27.73
N ALA A 140 5.06 -13.31 27.19
CA ALA A 140 4.60 -14.32 26.26
C ALA A 140 3.59 -15.23 26.98
N CYS A 141 2.33 -15.20 26.54
CA CYS A 141 1.35 -16.18 26.98
C CYS A 141 1.81 -17.55 26.46
N LYS A 142 2.33 -18.40 27.35
CA LYS A 142 2.58 -19.80 27.05
C LYS A 142 1.22 -20.46 26.92
N VAL A 143 0.75 -20.63 25.70
CA VAL A 143 -0.37 -21.52 25.42
C VAL A 143 0.17 -22.93 25.58
N THR A 144 0.00 -23.48 26.78
CA THR A 144 0.18 -24.90 27.04
C THR A 144 -0.98 -25.61 26.32
N ILE A 145 -0.67 -26.26 25.20
CA ILE A 145 -1.54 -27.28 24.58
C ILE A 145 -1.00 -28.63 25.04
#